data_AF-A0A0G1LF01-F1
#
_entry.id   AF-A0A0G1LF01-F1
#
_cell.length_a   1.000
_cell.length_b   1.000
_cell.length_c   1.000
_cell.angle_alpha   90.00
_cell.angle_beta   90.00
_cell.angle_gamma   90.00
#
_symmetry.space_group_name_H-M   'P 1'
#
loop_
_entity.id
_entity.type
_entity.pdbx_description
1 polymer ?
#
loop_
_entity_poly.entity_id
_entity_poly.type
_entity_poly.pdbx_seq_one_letter_code
_entity_poly.pdbx_strand_id
1 'polypeptide(L)'
;MIDSIVTTLAGMILFLFLFWRRLKEDYPSSQIFTTAFYVLVGILLGYFVSLRVSPLSWFWIELVGITLGFGVGILRYKFRFFEVLEALTLGLLPWLGLFFLRDSINSSSLASFLAFFAVTCLITLFAFFSSEPRLLPFSLL
;
A
#
# COMPACT_ATOMS: atom_id res chain seq x y z
N MET A 1 -19.16 10.33 -7.22
CA MET A 1 -19.33 9.81 -5.84
C MET A 1 -19.22 8.29 -5.80
N ILE A 2 -20.03 7.55 -6.58
CA ILE A 2 -19.98 6.07 -6.64
C ILE A 2 -18.61 5.56 -7.10
N ASP A 3 -18.03 6.20 -8.12
CA ASP A 3 -16.66 5.94 -8.61
C ASP A 3 -15.62 5.93 -7.48
N SER A 4 -15.63 6.94 -6.60
CA SER A 4 -14.73 7.02 -5.44
C SER A 4 -14.89 5.83 -4.50
N ILE A 5 -16.12 5.44 -4.20
CA ILE A 5 -16.40 4.33 -3.27
C ILE A 5 -15.90 3.02 -3.88
N VAL A 6 -16.19 2.81 -5.16
CA VAL A 6 -15.76 1.61 -5.90
C VAL A 6 -14.23 1.52 -5.95
N THR A 7 -13.55 2.61 -6.33
CA THR A 7 -12.08 2.67 -6.39
C THR A 7 -11.45 2.43 -5.04
N THR A 8 -11.98 3.04 -3.97
CA THR A 8 -11.49 2.85 -2.60
C THR A 8 -11.69 1.42 -2.11
N LEU A 9 -12.87 0.82 -2.32
CA LEU A 9 -13.12 -0.56 -1.93
C LEU A 9 -12.26 -1.54 -2.73
N ALA A 10 -12.11 -1.33 -4.03
CA ALA A 10 -11.21 -2.13 -4.87
C ALA A 10 -9.76 -2.02 -4.38
N GLY A 11 -9.30 -0.81 -4.07
CA GLY A 11 -7.98 -0.57 -3.50
C GLY A 11 -7.76 -1.27 -2.15
N MET A 12 -8.73 -1.21 -1.24
CA MET A 12 -8.68 -1.92 0.04
C MET A 12 -8.63 -3.44 -0.14
N ILE A 13 -9.45 -4.00 -1.03
CA ILE A 13 -9.46 -5.44 -1.31
C ILE A 13 -8.13 -5.89 -1.92
N LEU A 14 -7.61 -5.15 -2.90
CA LEU A 14 -6.30 -5.43 -3.52
C LEU A 14 -5.17 -5.33 -2.49
N PHE A 15 -5.19 -4.30 -1.65
CA PHE A 15 -4.22 -4.14 -0.57
C PHE A 15 -4.24 -5.35 0.36
N LEU A 16 -5.40 -5.72 0.91
CA LEU A 16 -5.54 -6.87 1.81
C LEU A 16 -5.08 -8.17 1.16
N PHE A 17 -5.48 -8.40 -0.10
CA PHE A 17 -5.12 -9.61 -0.84
C PHE A 17 -3.61 -9.69 -1.09
N LEU A 18 -2.98 -8.63 -1.59
CA LEU A 18 -1.55 -8.64 -1.90
C LEU A 18 -0.67 -8.67 -0.65
N PHE A 19 -1.06 -7.91 0.39
CA PHE A 19 -0.38 -7.92 1.68
C PHE A 19 -0.42 -9.33 2.30
N TRP A 20 -1.58 -9.98 2.30
CA TRP A 20 -1.71 -11.37 2.74
C TRP A 20 -0.91 -12.33 1.86
N ARG A 21 -1.04 -12.22 0.54
CA ARG A 21 -0.35 -13.12 -0.40
C ARG A 21 1.16 -13.09 -0.21
N ARG A 22 1.74 -11.94 0.14
CA ARG A 22 3.19 -11.80 0.38
C ARG A 22 3.65 -12.41 1.70
N LEU A 23 2.83 -12.35 2.75
CA LEU A 23 3.23 -12.71 4.11
C LEU A 23 2.72 -14.09 4.58
N LYS A 24 1.77 -14.71 3.86
CA LYS A 24 1.09 -15.95 4.29
C LYS A 24 2.01 -17.15 4.51
N GLU A 25 3.21 -17.16 3.93
CA GLU A 25 4.14 -18.28 4.04
C GLU A 25 4.88 -18.26 5.38
N ASP A 26 5.17 -17.07 5.90
CA ASP A 26 6.01 -16.89 7.09
C ASP A 26 5.20 -16.51 8.34
N TYR A 27 3.97 -16.00 8.18
CA TYR A 27 3.19 -15.45 9.28
C TYR A 27 1.75 -15.96 9.31
N PRO A 28 1.15 -16.13 10.51
CA PRO A 28 -0.25 -16.53 10.63
C PRO A 28 -1.19 -15.43 10.16
N SER A 29 -2.26 -15.82 9.47
CA SER A 29 -3.27 -14.90 8.90
C SER A 29 -3.81 -13.88 9.91
N SER A 30 -3.99 -14.27 11.17
CA SER A 30 -4.49 -13.36 12.22
C SER A 30 -3.56 -12.16 12.45
N GLN A 31 -2.24 -12.37 12.45
CA GLN A 31 -1.25 -11.29 12.63
C GLN A 31 -1.19 -10.39 11.40
N ILE A 32 -1.21 -11.00 10.21
CA ILE A 32 -1.19 -10.31 8.91
C ILE A 32 -2.40 -9.37 8.81
N PHE A 33 -3.61 -9.89 8.96
CA PHE A 33 -4.82 -9.08 8.82
C PHE A 33 -4.93 -8.03 9.92
N THR A 34 -4.55 -8.35 11.17
CA THR A 34 -4.55 -7.35 12.25
C THR A 34 -3.62 -6.18 11.92
N THR A 35 -2.44 -6.46 11.38
CA THR A 35 -1.48 -5.41 10.97
C THR A 35 -1.99 -4.61 9.78
N ALA A 36 -2.58 -5.27 8.77
CA ALA A 36 -3.22 -4.59 7.65
C ALA A 36 -4.37 -3.68 8.12
N PHE A 37 -5.16 -4.11 9.11
CA PHE A 37 -6.19 -3.28 9.72
C PHE A 37 -5.61 -2.07 10.45
N TYR A 38 -4.47 -2.19 11.15
CA TYR A 38 -3.80 -1.02 11.75
C TYR A 38 -3.38 0.00 10.69
N VAL A 39 -2.86 -0.46 9.56
CA VAL A 39 -2.53 0.42 8.43
C VAL A 39 -3.80 1.10 7.88
N LEU A 40 -4.88 0.35 7.65
CA LEU A 40 -6.15 0.91 7.16
C LEU A 40 -6.76 1.93 8.12
N VAL A 41 -6.73 1.66 9.42
CA VAL A 41 -7.16 2.61 10.46
C VAL A 41 -6.25 3.84 10.46
N GLY A 42 -4.94 3.66 10.29
CA GLY A 42 -3.98 4.75 10.14
C GLY A 42 -4.29 5.66 8.95
N ILE A 43 -4.57 5.08 7.78
CA ILE A 43 -5.02 5.82 6.58
C ILE A 43 -6.30 6.58 6.88
N LEU A 44 -7.31 5.91 7.46
CA LEU A 44 -8.60 6.53 7.76
C LEU A 44 -8.47 7.70 8.74
N LEU A 45 -7.70 7.54 9.82
CA LEU A 45 -7.43 8.60 10.78
C LEU A 45 -6.63 9.73 10.14
N GLY A 46 -5.60 9.41 9.35
CA GLY A 46 -4.81 10.40 8.62
C GLY A 46 -5.68 11.23 7.68
N TYR A 47 -6.60 10.59 6.95
CA TYR A 47 -7.57 11.28 6.12
C TYR A 47 -8.44 12.24 6.95
N PHE A 48 -9.06 11.77 8.03
CA PHE A 48 -9.89 12.64 8.89
C PHE A 48 -9.11 13.81 9.50
N VAL A 49 -7.86 13.58 9.92
CA VAL A 49 -6.98 14.64 10.43
C VAL A 49 -6.67 15.65 9.31
N SER A 50 -6.41 15.19 8.09
CA SER A 50 -6.11 16.10 6.97
C SER A 50 -7.27 17.01 6.62
N LEU A 51 -8.52 16.52 6.69
CA LEU A 51 -9.71 17.35 6.48
C LEU A 51 -9.81 18.50 7.50
N ARG A 52 -9.24 18.34 8.69
CA ARG A 52 -9.28 19.35 9.75
C ARG A 52 -8.08 20.29 9.75
N VAL A 53 -6.89 19.78 9.44
CA VAL A 53 -5.63 20.54 9.53
C VAL A 53 -5.30 21.23 8.21
N SER A 54 -5.24 20.47 7.12
CA SER A 54 -4.91 20.98 5.78
C SER A 54 -5.29 19.92 4.74
N PRO A 55 -6.38 20.13 3.97
CA PRO A 55 -6.78 19.21 2.91
C PRO A 55 -5.73 19.05 1.81
N LEU A 56 -4.87 20.05 1.60
CA LEU A 56 -3.77 19.97 0.62
C LEU A 56 -2.66 19.01 1.07
N SER A 57 -2.53 18.80 2.38
CA SER A 57 -1.52 17.92 2.98
C SER A 57 -2.01 16.50 3.21
N TRP A 58 -3.14 16.11 2.61
CA TRP A 58 -3.78 14.81 2.81
C TRP A 58 -2.81 13.63 2.64
N PHE A 59 -2.01 13.66 1.57
CA PHE A 59 -1.05 12.61 1.25
C PHE A 59 0.00 12.42 2.36
N TRP A 60 0.59 13.52 2.83
CA TRP A 60 1.63 13.47 3.86
C TRP A 60 1.09 13.01 5.21
N ILE A 61 -0.13 13.43 5.56
CA ILE A 61 -0.77 13.04 6.83
C ILE A 61 -1.19 11.57 6.79
N GLU A 62 -1.73 11.09 5.67
CA GLU A 62 -2.02 9.66 5.48
C GLU A 62 -0.75 8.82 5.50
N LEU A 63 0.36 9.29 4.91
CA LEU A 63 1.64 8.61 4.96
C LEU A 63 2.14 8.43 6.40
N VAL A 64 1.96 9.44 7.26
CA VAL A 64 2.23 9.32 8.71
C VAL A 64 1.30 8.27 9.34
N GLY A 65 0.00 8.29 9.02
CA GLY A 65 -0.97 7.30 9.48
C GLY A 65 -0.59 5.85 9.10
N ILE A 66 -0.20 5.64 7.84
CA ILE A 66 0.31 4.36 7.33
C ILE A 66 1.54 3.93 8.14
N THR A 67 2.49 4.84 8.32
CA THR A 67 3.76 4.56 9.03
C THR A 67 3.50 4.19 10.49
N LEU A 68 2.57 4.87 11.16
CA LEU A 68 2.17 4.53 12.53
C LEU A 68 1.46 3.18 12.61
N GLY A 69 0.48 2.91 11.73
CA GLY A 69 -0.23 1.63 11.70
C GLY A 69 0.70 0.45 11.41
N PHE A 70 1.60 0.62 10.45
CA PHE A 70 2.67 -0.33 10.12
C PHE A 70 3.62 -0.54 11.29
N GLY A 71 4.08 0.55 11.92
CA GLY A 71 4.97 0.52 13.08
C GLY A 71 4.38 -0.25 14.27
N VAL A 72 3.09 -0.02 14.57
CA VAL A 72 2.37 -0.78 15.62
C VAL A 72 2.36 -2.28 15.31
N GLY A 73 2.11 -2.67 14.06
CA GLY A 73 2.12 -4.07 13.64
C GLY A 73 3.49 -4.73 13.81
N ILE A 74 4.55 -4.08 13.34
CA ILE A 74 5.93 -4.58 13.47
C ILE A 74 6.32 -4.73 14.95
N LEU A 75 6.11 -3.69 15.76
CA LEU A 75 6.52 -3.71 17.16
C LEU A 75 5.75 -4.77 17.96
N ARG A 76 4.45 -4.96 17.66
CA ARG A 76 3.60 -5.92 18.36
C ARG A 76 3.92 -7.37 18.00
N TYR A 77 4.10 -7.67 16.72
CA TYR A 77 4.26 -9.05 16.23
C TYR A 77 5.71 -9.43 15.90
N LYS A 78 6.66 -8.49 16.06
CA LYS A 78 8.09 -8.67 15.79
C LYS A 78 8.38 -9.17 14.38
N PHE A 79 7.60 -8.67 13.41
CA PHE A 79 7.82 -9.00 12.01
C PHE A 79 9.20 -8.53 11.53
N ARG A 80 9.72 -9.21 10.51
CA ARG A 80 10.91 -8.74 9.80
C ARG A 80 10.54 -7.51 8.99
N PHE A 81 11.16 -6.38 9.35
CA PHE A 81 10.83 -5.06 8.81
C PHE A 81 10.75 -5.03 7.28
N PHE A 82 11.77 -5.58 6.59
CA PHE A 82 11.85 -5.52 5.13
C PHE A 82 10.78 -6.37 4.43
N GLU A 83 10.40 -7.53 4.97
CA GLU A 83 9.36 -8.39 4.37
C GLU A 83 7.98 -7.71 4.43
N VAL A 84 7.67 -7.07 5.56
CA VAL A 84 6.38 -6.36 5.71
C VAL A 84 6.40 -5.03 4.99
N LEU A 85 7.52 -4.32 4.93
CA LEU A 85 7.66 -3.12 4.12
C LEU A 85 7.41 -3.43 2.65
N GLU A 86 8.00 -4.51 2.13
CA GLU A 86 7.77 -4.98 0.78
C GLU A 86 6.30 -5.33 0.55
N ALA A 87 5.67 -6.07 1.46
CA ALA A 87 4.24 -6.38 1.40
C ALA A 87 3.36 -5.12 1.42
N LEU A 88 3.70 -4.14 2.25
CA LEU A 88 3.00 -2.86 2.38
C LEU A 88 3.08 -2.07 1.07
N THR A 89 4.29 -1.93 0.51
CA THR A 89 4.51 -1.25 -0.78
C THR A 89 3.77 -1.95 -1.91
N LEU A 90 3.86 -3.27 -2.00
CA LEU A 90 3.14 -4.08 -2.98
C LEU A 90 1.62 -3.94 -2.89
N GLY A 91 1.08 -3.86 -1.67
CA GLY A 91 -0.36 -3.73 -1.45
C GLY A 91 -0.87 -2.33 -1.75
N LEU A 92 -0.12 -1.28 -1.39
CA LEU A 92 -0.56 0.11 -1.53
C LEU A 92 -0.35 0.67 -2.95
N LEU A 93 0.67 0.21 -3.68
CA LEU A 93 0.95 0.69 -5.05
C LEU A 93 -0.25 0.56 -6.00
N PRO A 94 -0.93 -0.60 -6.10
CA PRO A 94 -2.12 -0.73 -6.95
C PRO A 94 -3.27 0.21 -6.53
N TRP A 95 -3.45 0.43 -5.23
CA TRP A 95 -4.45 1.37 -4.74
C TRP A 95 -4.11 2.81 -5.15
N LEU A 96 -2.84 3.22 -5.02
CA LEU A 96 -2.37 4.52 -5.50
C LEU A 96 -2.55 4.66 -7.03
N GLY A 97 -2.29 3.59 -7.78
CA GLY A 97 -2.54 3.57 -9.23
C GLY A 97 -4.02 3.77 -9.56
N LEU A 98 -4.91 3.05 -8.88
CA LEU A 98 -6.36 3.23 -9.03
C LEU A 98 -6.82 4.65 -8.68
N PHE A 99 -6.22 5.27 -7.66
CA PHE A 99 -6.48 6.66 -7.30
C PHE A 99 -6.14 7.62 -8.44
N PHE A 100 -4.93 7.53 -9.01
CA PHE A 100 -4.52 8.40 -10.12
C PHE A 100 -5.29 8.15 -11.41
N LEU A 101 -5.63 6.88 -11.70
CA LEU A 101 -6.46 6.54 -12.85
C LEU A 101 -7.83 7.19 -12.75
N ARG A 102 -8.47 7.07 -11.57
CA ARG A 102 -9.76 7.72 -11.30
C ARG A 102 -9.67 9.23 -11.44
N ASP A 103 -8.65 9.84 -10.84
CA ASP A 103 -8.44 11.28 -10.91
C ASP A 103 -8.26 11.76 -12.34
N SER A 104 -7.50 11.03 -13.16
CA SER A 104 -7.31 11.32 -14.58
C SER A 104 -8.63 11.27 -15.36
N ILE A 105 -9.47 10.26 -15.13
CA ILE A 105 -10.77 10.13 -15.80
C ILE A 105 -11.70 11.29 -15.41
N ASN A 106 -11.73 11.65 -14.13
CA ASN A 106 -12.67 12.65 -13.62
C ASN A 106 -12.25 14.09 -13.95
N SER A 107 -10.96 14.39 -13.89
CA SER A 107 -10.42 15.74 -14.12
C SER A 107 -9.87 15.96 -15.53
N SER A 108 -9.80 14.91 -16.36
CA SER A 108 -9.10 14.93 -17.66
C SER A 108 -7.66 15.44 -17.55
N SER A 109 -7.01 15.17 -16.42
CA SER A 109 -5.65 15.62 -16.12
C SER A 109 -4.61 14.70 -16.75
N LEU A 110 -3.76 15.26 -17.60
CA LEU A 110 -2.57 14.59 -18.15
C LEU A 110 -1.57 14.23 -17.04
N ALA A 111 -1.41 15.09 -16.04
CA ALA A 111 -0.49 14.85 -14.93
C ALA A 111 -0.89 13.59 -14.14
N SER A 112 -2.18 13.42 -13.88
CA SER A 112 -2.71 12.25 -13.17
C SER A 112 -2.60 10.98 -14.02
N PHE A 113 -2.77 11.09 -15.34
CA PHE A 113 -2.52 9.98 -16.26
C PHE A 113 -1.06 9.52 -16.25
N LEU A 114 -0.11 10.47 -16.31
CA LEU A 114 1.32 10.16 -16.24
C LEU A 114 1.71 9.56 -14.88
N ALA A 115 1.12 10.04 -13.78
CA ALA A 115 1.31 9.46 -12.45
C ALA A 115 0.81 8.01 -12.39
N PHE A 116 -0.37 7.72 -12.95
CA PHE A 116 -0.88 6.34 -13.08
C PHE A 116 0.07 5.45 -13.90
N PHE A 117 0.57 5.96 -15.03
CA PHE A 117 1.52 5.23 -15.87
C PHE A 117 2.84 4.94 -15.14
N ALA A 118 3.37 5.93 -14.42
CA ALA A 118 4.58 5.76 -13.60
C ALA A 118 4.38 4.70 -12.51
N VAL A 119 3.26 4.74 -11.78
CA VAL A 119 2.93 3.72 -10.77
C VAL A 119 2.80 2.33 -11.39
N THR A 120 2.17 2.22 -12.56
CA THR A 120 2.05 0.95 -13.29
C THR A 120 3.41 0.41 -13.71
N CYS A 121 4.30 1.28 -14.22
CA CYS A 121 5.67 0.91 -14.55
C CYS A 121 6.43 0.39 -13.32
N LEU A 122 6.31 1.06 -12.17
CA LEU A 122 6.90 0.59 -10.90
C LEU A 122 6.39 -0.79 -10.49
N ILE A 123 5.08 -1.04 -10.60
CA ILE A 123 4.48 -2.36 -10.33
C ILE A 123 5.07 -3.42 -11.28
N THR A 124 5.19 -3.12 -12.57
CA THR A 124 5.75 -4.07 -13.56
C THR A 124 7.23 -4.36 -13.32
N LEU A 125 8.03 -3.34 -12.99
CA LEU A 125 9.44 -3.50 -12.64
C LEU A 125 9.59 -4.36 -11.39
N PHE A 126 8.79 -4.09 -10.37
CA PHE A 126 8.78 -4.88 -9.16
C PHE A 126 8.43 -6.36 -9.45
N ALA A 127 7.39 -6.60 -10.25
CA ALA A 127 6.99 -7.95 -10.64
C ALA A 127 8.10 -8.67 -11.43
N PHE A 128 8.81 -7.95 -12.30
CA PHE A 128 9.96 -8.48 -13.04
C PHE A 128 11.09 -8.91 -12.09
N PHE A 129 11.52 -8.04 -11.17
CA PHE A 129 12.57 -8.38 -10.19
C PHE A 129 12.16 -9.51 -9.24
N SER A 130 10.89 -9.59 -8.88
CA SER A 130 10.38 -10.67 -8.04
C SER A 130 10.26 -12.02 -8.76
N SER A 131 10.38 -12.06 -10.09
CA SER A 131 10.22 -13.28 -10.90
C SER A 131 11.52 -14.06 -11.10
N GLU A 132 12.68 -13.48 -10.80
CA GLU A 132 13.94 -14.22 -10.83
C GLU A 132 13.97 -15.24 -9.67
N PRO A 133 14.23 -16.53 -9.93
CA PRO A 133 14.48 -17.49 -8.86
C PRO A 133 15.69 -17.02 -8.07
N ARG A 134 15.55 -16.91 -6.74
CA ARG A 134 16.62 -16.60 -5.76
C ARG A 134 17.83 -17.51 -6.00
N LEU A 135 18.73 -17.11 -6.88
CA LEU A 135 20.06 -17.68 -7.09
C LEU A 135 21.08 -16.84 -6.32
N LEU A 136 20.87 -16.69 -5.01
CA LEU A 136 21.94 -16.26 -4.11
C LEU A 136 21.80 -17.05 -2.81
N PRO A 137 22.58 -18.13 -2.62
CA PRO A 137 22.72 -18.71 -1.30
C PRO A 137 23.44 -17.69 -0.41
N PHE A 138 22.70 -17.09 0.51
CA PHE A 138 23.24 -16.40 1.70
C PHE A 138 23.84 -17.44 2.67
N SER A 139 24.82 -18.22 2.19
CA SER A 139 25.61 -19.14 3.03
C SER A 139 27.08 -18.71 3.13
N LEU A 140 27.42 -17.49 2.71
CA LEU A 140 28.77 -16.92 2.88
C LEU A 140 28.67 -15.40 3.07
N LEU A 141 28.42 -14.97 4.31
CA LEU A 141 28.97 -13.76 4.94
C LEU A 141 28.65 -13.79 6.44
#